data_AF-A0A5R8MUZ1-F1
#
_entry.id   AF-A0A5R8MUZ1-F1
#
_cell.length_a   1.000
_cell.length_b   1.000
_cell.length_c   1.000
_cell.angle_alpha   90.00
_cell.angle_beta   90.00
_cell.angle_gamma   90.00
#
_symmetry.space_group_name_H-M   'P 1'
#
loop_
_entity.id
_entity.type
_entity.pdbx_description
1 polymer ?
#
loop_
_entity_poly.entity_id
_entity_poly.type
_entity_poly.pdbx_seq_one_letter_code
_entity_poly.pdbx_strand_id
1 'polypeptide(L)'
;MTNSFSGELADLTLPVERGCPFAPPTAYEWLREQAPISKVHLASGGEAWLVSGYEQCRAVLADPARFWSYPARRLVSRCGTRVFGIGF
;
A
#
# COMPACT_ATOMS: atom_id res chain seq x y z
N MET A 1 -24.75 6.97 12.93
CA MET A 1 -24.33 5.56 13.16
C MET A 1 -23.00 5.37 12.45
N THR A 2 -21.90 5.82 13.08
CA THR A 2 -20.55 5.75 12.51
C THR A 2 -19.94 4.43 12.95
N ASN A 3 -20.18 3.38 12.18
CA ASN A 3 -19.75 2.05 12.57
C ASN A 3 -18.25 1.93 12.36
N SER A 4 -17.53 1.82 13.48
CA SER A 4 -16.09 1.57 13.62
C SER A 4 -15.67 0.17 13.12
N PHE A 5 -16.10 -0.22 11.94
CA PHE A 5 -15.71 -1.49 11.31
C PHE A 5 -14.38 -1.36 10.53
N SER A 6 -13.78 -0.16 10.52
CA SER A 6 -12.44 0.10 9.98
C SER A 6 -11.34 -0.71 10.68
N GLY A 7 -11.62 -1.31 11.85
CA GLY A 7 -10.70 -2.21 12.55
C GLY A 7 -10.91 -3.71 12.25
N GLU A 8 -12.12 -4.13 11.88
CA GLU A 8 -12.44 -5.57 11.71
C GLU A 8 -12.03 -6.09 10.32
N LEU A 9 -12.08 -5.26 9.27
CA LEU A 9 -11.50 -5.62 7.97
C LEU A 9 -10.02 -5.24 7.82
N ALA A 10 -9.45 -4.52 8.79
CA ALA A 10 -8.00 -4.27 8.83
C ALA A 10 -7.20 -5.57 9.05
N ASP A 11 -7.84 -6.61 9.59
CA ASP A 11 -7.26 -7.94 9.77
C ASP A 11 -7.40 -8.84 8.53
N LEU A 12 -7.97 -8.33 7.43
CA LEU A 12 -7.99 -9.08 6.17
C LEU A 12 -6.56 -9.29 5.68
N THR A 13 -6.09 -10.53 5.82
CA THR A 13 -4.81 -10.95 5.26
C THR A 13 -4.93 -11.09 3.75
N LEU A 14 -4.26 -10.21 3.02
CA LEU A 14 -4.20 -10.27 1.56
C LEU A 14 -3.20 -11.34 1.09
N PRO A 15 -3.46 -12.04 -0.03
CA PRO A 15 -4.62 -11.90 -0.93
C PRO A 15 -5.86 -12.69 -0.48
N VAL A 16 -7.05 -12.09 -0.62
CA VAL A 16 -8.34 -12.77 -0.41
C VAL A 16 -8.65 -13.71 -1.59
N GLU A 17 -9.07 -14.95 -1.29
CA GLU A 17 -9.46 -15.93 -2.30
C GLU A 17 -10.66 -15.44 -3.13
N ARG A 18 -10.64 -15.70 -4.44
CA ARG A 18 -11.75 -15.38 -5.34
C ARG A 18 -12.66 -16.60 -5.49
N GLY A 19 -13.89 -16.49 -4.98
CA GLY A 19 -14.93 -17.51 -5.17
C GLY A 19 -15.57 -17.51 -6.57
N CYS A 20 -15.53 -16.37 -7.28
CA CYS A 20 -16.06 -16.25 -8.63
C CYS A 20 -14.98 -15.67 -9.57
N PRO A 21 -14.80 -16.20 -10.79
CA PRO A 21 -13.86 -15.65 -11.77
C PRO A 21 -14.22 -14.24 -12.27
N PHE A 22 -15.51 -13.90 -12.32
CA PHE A 22 -16.01 -12.66 -12.92
C PHE A 22 -16.43 -11.60 -11.89
N ALA A 23 -16.60 -11.98 -10.63
CA ALA A 23 -16.96 -11.06 -9.56
C ALA A 23 -15.81 -10.92 -8.56
N PRO A 24 -15.48 -9.69 -8.13
CA PRO A 24 -14.53 -9.50 -7.04
C PRO A 24 -15.09 -10.09 -5.73
N PRO A 25 -14.23 -10.51 -4.79
CA PRO A 25 -14.65 -10.88 -3.45
C PRO A 25 -15.47 -9.77 -2.77
N THR A 26 -16.57 -10.15 -2.09
CA THR A 26 -17.48 -9.24 -1.39
C THR A 26 -16.78 -8.37 -0.35
N ALA A 27 -15.68 -8.87 0.23
CA ALA A 27 -14.83 -8.09 1.14
C ALA A 27 -14.32 -6.78 0.51
N TYR A 28 -14.01 -6.75 -0.78
CA TYR A 28 -13.58 -5.52 -1.47
C TYR A 28 -14.72 -4.56 -1.79
N GLU A 29 -15.95 -5.07 -1.92
CA GLU A 29 -17.14 -4.23 -2.13
C GLU A 29 -17.41 -3.41 -0.87
N TRP A 30 -17.44 -4.08 0.28
CA TRP A 30 -17.57 -3.40 1.56
C TRP A 30 -16.45 -2.38 1.81
N LEU A 31 -15.18 -2.74 1.51
CA LEU A 31 -14.04 -1.83 1.67
C LEU A 31 -14.18 -0.58 0.81
N ARG A 32 -14.69 -0.72 -0.41
CA ARG A 32 -14.88 0.41 -1.34
C ARG A 32 -15.94 1.39 -0.86
N GLU A 33 -17.00 0.91 -0.20
CA GLU A 33 -18.09 1.73 0.31
C GLU A 33 -17.76 2.43 1.62
N GLN A 34 -17.06 1.75 2.53
CA GLN A 34 -16.87 2.22 3.90
C GLN A 34 -15.49 2.87 4.14
N ALA A 35 -14.43 2.38 3.50
CA ALA A 35 -13.07 2.82 3.77
C ALA A 35 -12.17 2.67 2.51
N PRO A 36 -12.24 3.61 1.55
CA PRO A 36 -11.56 3.50 0.26
C PRO A 36 -10.03 3.44 0.36
N ILE A 37 -9.46 3.79 1.51
CA ILE A 37 -8.06 3.63 1.87
C ILE A 37 -8.01 2.98 3.26
N SER A 38 -7.49 1.75 3.34
CA SER A 38 -7.42 0.97 4.58
C SER A 38 -6.03 0.37 4.76
N LYS A 39 -5.54 0.28 6.01
CA LYS A 39 -4.30 -0.45 6.33
C LYS A 39 -4.63 -1.93 6.47
N VAL A 40 -3.84 -2.79 5.82
CA VAL A 40 -4.06 -4.24 5.76
C VAL A 40 -2.76 -5.01 6.00
N HIS A 41 -2.91 -6.26 6.43
CA HIS A 41 -1.81 -7.20 6.57
C HIS A 41 -1.65 -8.04 5.30
N LEU A 42 -0.40 -8.28 4.90
CA LEU A 42 -0.06 -9.19 3.81
C LEU A 42 0.27 -10.56 4.39
N ALA A 43 -0.05 -11.63 3.66
CA ALA A 43 0.37 -12.99 3.99
C ALA A 43 1.90 -13.13 4.12
N SER A 44 2.67 -12.20 3.54
CA SER A 44 4.12 -12.10 3.71
C SER A 44 4.56 -11.49 5.05
N GLY A 45 3.63 -11.19 5.97
CA GLY A 45 3.89 -10.60 7.29
C GLY A 45 4.14 -9.08 7.27
N GLY A 46 4.01 -8.44 6.11
CA GLY A 46 4.13 -6.98 5.98
C GLY A 46 2.80 -6.27 6.20
N GLU A 47 2.87 -4.98 6.52
CA GLU A 47 1.71 -4.10 6.48
C GLU A 47 1.76 -3.24 5.21
N ALA A 48 0.62 -3.04 4.56
CA ALA A 48 0.51 -2.09 3.45
C ALA A 48 -0.81 -1.32 3.48
N TRP A 49 -0.89 -0.31 2.61
CA TRP A 49 -2.11 0.43 2.34
C TRP A 49 -2.84 -0.19 1.16
N LEU A 50 -4.10 -0.59 1.39
CA LEU A 50 -5.02 -1.03 0.35
C LEU A 50 -5.88 0.16 -0.09
N VAL A 51 -5.90 0.41 -1.40
CA VAL A 51 -6.76 1.41 -2.02
C VAL A 51 -7.82 0.68 -2.84
N SER A 52 -9.10 0.86 -2.47
CA SER A 52 -10.26 0.21 -3.11
C SER A 52 -11.14 1.19 -3.89
N GLY A 53 -11.05 2.49 -3.58
CA GLY A 53 -11.79 3.55 -4.27
C GLY A 53 -11.15 3.96 -5.60
N TYR A 54 -11.97 4.14 -6.65
CA TYR A 54 -11.49 4.43 -8.00
C TYR A 54 -10.72 5.76 -8.09
N GLU A 55 -11.28 6.83 -7.52
CA GLU A 55 -10.67 8.17 -7.55
C GLU A 55 -9.32 8.18 -6.81
N GLN A 56 -9.24 7.49 -5.68
CA GLN A 56 -8.03 7.37 -4.88
C GLN A 56 -6.98 6.53 -5.61
N CYS A 57 -7.37 5.39 -6.19
CA CYS A 57 -6.49 4.57 -7.03
C CYS A 57 -5.90 5.40 -8.18
N ARG A 58 -6.75 6.18 -8.87
CA ARG A 58 -6.32 7.05 -9.95
C ARG A 58 -5.32 8.10 -9.48
N ALA A 59 -5.56 8.74 -8.33
CA ALA A 59 -4.65 9.74 -7.79
C ALA A 59 -3.28 9.15 -7.40
N VAL A 60 -3.28 7.97 -6.78
CA VAL A 60 -2.05 7.27 -6.39
C VAL A 60 -1.24 6.84 -7.62
N LEU A 61 -1.89 6.23 -8.60
CA LEU A 61 -1.21 5.72 -9.80
C LEU A 61 -0.77 6.84 -10.75
N ALA A 62 -1.38 8.02 -10.68
CA ALA A 62 -1.02 9.17 -11.49
C ALA A 62 0.15 10.01 -10.93
N ASP A 63 0.59 9.77 -9.69
CA ASP A 63 1.70 10.50 -9.06
C ASP A 63 2.98 9.63 -8.98
N PRO A 64 3.80 9.58 -10.05
CA PRO A 64 5.03 8.81 -10.08
C PRO A 64 6.14 9.39 -9.20
N ALA A 65 6.02 10.65 -8.77
CA ALA A 65 7.01 11.30 -7.90
C ALA A 65 6.87 10.82 -6.45
N ARG A 66 5.66 10.46 -6.02
CA ARG A 66 5.38 9.94 -4.67
C ARG A 66 5.22 8.43 -4.64
N PHE A 67 4.63 7.84 -5.67
CA PHE A 67 4.34 6.41 -5.74
C PHE A 67 5.10 5.78 -6.90
N TRP A 68 6.32 5.35 -6.59
CA TRP A 68 7.20 4.69 -7.55
C TRP A 68 6.99 3.17 -7.52
N SER A 69 6.97 2.56 -8.70
CA SER A 69 6.75 1.11 -8.84
C SER A 69 7.99 0.27 -8.53
N TYR A 70 9.18 0.88 -8.52
CA TYR A 70 10.39 0.13 -8.23
C TYR A 70 10.56 0.09 -6.72
N PRO A 71 10.97 -1.06 -6.17
CA PRO A 71 11.24 -1.16 -4.74
C PRO A 71 12.25 -0.09 -4.38
N ALA A 72 12.00 0.63 -3.28
CA ALA A 72 13.02 1.46 -2.67
C ALA A 72 14.21 0.55 -2.41
N ARG A 73 15.23 0.65 -3.26
CA ARG A 73 16.47 -0.09 -3.08
C ARG A 73 16.90 0.28 -1.67
N ARG A 74 17.04 -0.71 -0.78
CA ARG A 74 17.79 -0.51 0.46
C ARG A 74 19.19 -0.13 -0.02
N LEU A 75 19.40 1.17 -0.22
CA LEU A 75 20.69 1.74 -0.51
C LEU A 75 21.50 1.38 0.72
N VAL A 76 22.29 0.32 0.62
CA VAL A 76 23.49 0.23 1.43
C VAL A 76 24.21 1.53 1.10
N SER A 77 24.24 2.42 2.07
CA SER A 77 24.97 3.66 2.00
C SER A 77 26.45 3.29 1.93
N ARG A 78 26.91 2.97 0.71
CA ARG A 78 28.31 3.00 0.34
C ARG A 78 28.51 4.22 -0.55
N CYS A 79 28.25 5.37 0.06
CA CYS A 79 28.85 6.64 -0.34
C CYS A 79 29.78 6.96 0.84
N GLY A 80 31.06 6.61 0.81
CA GLY A 80 31.95 6.95 -0.29
C GLY A 80 32.27 8.45 -0.31
N THR A 81 31.97 9.19 0.77
CA THR A 81 32.41 10.58 0.93
C THR A 81 33.51 10.62 1.97
N ARG A 82 34.76 10.40 1.54
CA ARG A 82 35.91 11.06 2.17
C ARG A 82 36.38 12.14 1.20
N VAL A 83 35.67 13.26 1.22
CA VAL A 83 36.23 14.53 0.75
C VAL A 83 37.02 15.06 1.94
N PHE A 84 38.30 14.71 2.04
CA PHE A 84 39.26 15.51 2.80
C PHE A 84 40.01 16.35 1.78
N GLY A 85 39.43 17.51 1.47
CA GLY A 85 40.16 18.63 0.91
C GLY A 85 40.69 19.49 2.06
N ILE A 86 41.99 19.38 2.34
CA ILE A 86 42.86 20.44 2.85
C ILE A 86 44.14 20.26 2.00
N GLY A 87 44.50 21.16 1.09
CA GLY A 87 44.80 22.56 1.38
C GLY A 87 46.13 22.58 2.13
N PHE A 88 47.23 22.57 1.38
CA PHE A 88 48.66 22.67 1.75
C PHE A 88 49.05 22.49 3.23
#